data_AF-A0AA37GGP5-F1
#
_entry.id   AF-A0AA37GGP5-F1
#
_cell.length_a   1.000
_cell.length_b   1.000
_cell.length_c   1.000
_cell.angle_alpha   90.00
_cell.angle_beta   90.00
_cell.angle_gamma   90.00
#
_symmetry.space_group_name_H-M   'P 1'
#
loop_
_entity.id
_entity.type
_entity.pdbx_description
1 polymer ?
#
loop_
_entity_poly.entity_id
_entity_poly.type
_entity_poly.pdbx_seq_one_letter_code
_entity_poly.pdbx_strand_id
1 'polypeptide(L)'
;MADDDSSDLSSLSSLSPVPSDIESDAEPVSETKKGGGILKFFPKLAKGKKKAAVAAKEPSPPPRKRSPSPPHENAFEDNPDIAFLVMFRSRFSDAFPKSLANFGPQELERDIIDNPPGERVEAFLCALLFLLLNRKQDVKAGQYSKALDDALSAHKSQWPRSWGGVNPLSGSNTFHSITPTQRLSLLRALALWSLSASETVKAIINKSYKGNRHEDDLNQPLSVQPWGSDSDKRRYYLIEGLDDTAFRIYRESNPAGFNRTWWSVAGSIDEIKALADKLTTKDGGPKAKKLADKMLQAIPRFEATEEKRRRREYRQAQKARFKRPEPGFSVYEGRTRGKRIKYTYSDDEDFTDSSTRRSARNTGTSTPAEPAGPVTTASGRQIRAPRD
;
A
#
# COMPACT_ATOMS: atom_id res chain seq x y z
N MET A 1 48.58 -16.96 -55.07
CA MET A 1 48.96 -17.27 -53.68
C MET A 1 47.64 -17.52 -52.96
N ALA A 2 47.21 -18.77 -52.91
CA ALA A 2 47.59 -19.78 -51.92
C ALA A 2 46.67 -19.68 -50.69
N ASP A 3 45.63 -20.53 -50.74
CA ASP A 3 45.12 -21.44 -49.72
C ASP A 3 44.56 -20.98 -48.36
N ASP A 4 43.58 -21.81 -47.95
CA ASP A 4 43.09 -22.18 -46.62
C ASP A 4 42.06 -21.30 -45.90
N ASP A 5 41.01 -21.82 -45.26
CA ASP A 5 40.28 -23.10 -45.26
C ASP A 5 39.09 -22.86 -44.33
N SER A 6 37.87 -23.19 -44.76
CA SER A 6 36.84 -23.74 -43.86
C SER A 6 35.68 -24.22 -44.72
N SER A 7 35.86 -25.44 -45.23
CA SER A 7 34.83 -26.47 -45.27
C SER A 7 34.10 -26.56 -43.89
N ASP A 8 32.86 -27.03 -43.72
CA ASP A 8 32.24 -28.13 -44.44
C ASP A 8 30.74 -28.32 -44.08
N LEU A 9 30.01 -28.92 -45.04
CA LEU A 9 28.79 -29.74 -44.92
C LEU A 9 27.38 -29.11 -44.88
N SER A 10 26.89 -28.95 -46.11
CA SER A 10 25.51 -29.02 -46.55
C SER A 10 24.84 -30.39 -46.34
N SER A 11 23.49 -30.37 -46.42
CA SER A 11 22.55 -31.43 -46.84
C SER A 11 21.76 -32.09 -45.69
N LEU A 12 20.43 -32.18 -45.68
CA LEU A 12 19.52 -32.50 -46.78
C LEU A 12 18.12 -31.89 -46.59
N SER A 13 17.64 -31.23 -47.65
CA SER A 13 16.21 -31.01 -47.94
C SER A 13 15.61 -32.30 -48.51
N SER A 14 14.46 -32.73 -48.02
CA SER A 14 13.53 -33.60 -48.75
C SER A 14 12.16 -33.63 -48.09
N LEU A 15 11.30 -32.65 -48.40
CA LEU A 15 9.86 -32.78 -48.21
C LEU A 15 9.14 -32.31 -49.48
N SER A 16 8.45 -33.24 -50.11
CA SER A 16 7.39 -33.03 -51.10
C SER A 16 6.59 -34.34 -51.18
N PRO A 17 5.34 -34.35 -51.67
CA PRO A 17 4.21 -33.51 -51.30
C PRO A 17 2.96 -34.37 -50.95
N VAL A 18 1.89 -33.71 -50.48
CA VAL A 18 0.57 -34.32 -50.20
C VAL A 18 -0.23 -34.52 -51.50
N PRO A 19 -1.02 -35.59 -51.61
CA PRO A 19 -2.28 -35.55 -52.33
C PRO A 19 -3.49 -35.92 -51.45
N SER A 20 -4.62 -35.29 -51.76
CA SER A 20 -5.92 -35.35 -51.09
C SER A 20 -6.86 -36.45 -51.63
N ASP A 21 -7.94 -36.67 -50.86
CA ASP A 21 -9.22 -37.40 -51.14
C ASP A 21 -9.15 -38.94 -51.01
N ILE A 22 -10.04 -39.65 -50.28
CA ILE A 22 -11.51 -39.61 -50.33
C ILE A 22 -12.18 -40.29 -49.10
N GLU A 23 -13.47 -40.02 -48.92
CA GLU A 23 -14.43 -40.50 -47.89
C GLU A 23 -14.45 -42.02 -47.61
N SER A 24 -14.71 -42.42 -46.36
CA SER A 24 -15.94 -43.15 -45.94
C SER A 24 -15.81 -43.84 -44.56
N ASP A 25 -16.79 -43.51 -43.72
CA ASP A 25 -17.49 -44.25 -42.66
C ASP A 25 -16.94 -45.60 -42.14
N ALA A 26 -16.75 -45.70 -40.81
CA ALA A 26 -17.17 -46.81 -39.94
C ALA A 26 -16.37 -46.82 -38.62
N GLU A 27 -17.05 -46.68 -37.47
CA GLU A 27 -16.52 -47.18 -36.20
C GLU A 27 -16.31 -48.69 -36.29
N PRO A 28 -15.29 -49.24 -35.59
CA PRO A 28 -15.67 -50.08 -34.46
C PRO A 28 -14.70 -50.08 -33.27
N VAL A 29 -15.32 -50.03 -32.09
CA VAL A 29 -15.17 -50.99 -30.98
C VAL A 29 -13.78 -51.19 -30.35
N SER A 30 -13.75 -50.89 -29.07
CA SER A 30 -12.79 -51.28 -28.04
C SER A 30 -12.40 -52.77 -28.06
N GLU A 31 -11.09 -53.05 -28.21
CA GLU A 31 -10.49 -54.23 -27.59
C GLU A 31 -9.10 -53.92 -27.00
N THR A 32 -9.05 -54.00 -25.68
CA THR A 32 -7.85 -54.00 -24.86
C THR A 32 -7.04 -55.29 -25.06
N LYS A 33 -5.84 -55.20 -25.66
CA LYS A 33 -4.76 -56.19 -25.42
C LYS A 33 -3.39 -55.52 -25.28
N LYS A 34 -2.94 -55.49 -24.03
CA LYS A 34 -1.60 -55.81 -23.50
C LYS A 34 -0.36 -55.34 -24.28
N GLY A 35 0.49 -54.55 -23.62
CA GLY A 35 1.91 -54.56 -23.96
C GLY A 35 2.82 -53.51 -23.32
N GLY A 36 3.01 -53.56 -22.00
CA GLY A 36 4.30 -53.20 -21.38
C GLY A 36 4.65 -51.72 -21.20
N GLY A 37 4.31 -51.18 -20.02
CA GLY A 37 4.85 -49.90 -19.55
C GLY A 37 5.02 -49.87 -18.03
N ILE A 38 6.22 -49.47 -17.59
CA ILE A 38 6.70 -49.12 -16.23
C ILE A 38 6.71 -50.19 -15.11
N LEU A 39 5.89 -51.24 -15.14
CA LEU A 39 5.84 -52.23 -14.02
C LEU A 39 7.04 -53.21 -13.95
N LYS A 40 8.06 -53.04 -14.79
CA LYS A 40 9.29 -53.86 -14.78
C LYS A 40 10.39 -53.33 -13.86
N PHE A 41 10.22 -52.16 -13.24
CA PHE A 41 11.22 -51.55 -12.35
C PHE A 41 10.96 -51.77 -10.86
N PHE A 42 9.89 -52.47 -10.49
CA PHE A 42 9.64 -52.84 -9.11
C PHE A 42 9.98 -54.33 -8.90
N PRO A 43 11.04 -54.69 -8.15
CA PRO A 43 11.28 -56.07 -7.79
C PRO A 43 10.11 -56.57 -6.93
N LYS A 44 9.39 -57.58 -7.43
CA LYS A 44 8.35 -58.28 -6.67
C LYS A 44 9.00 -58.97 -5.47
N LEU A 45 8.80 -58.41 -4.28
CA LEU A 45 9.18 -59.05 -3.02
C LEU A 45 8.30 -60.29 -2.80
N ALA A 46 8.92 -61.47 -2.75
CA ALA A 46 8.24 -62.71 -2.44
C ALA A 46 7.64 -62.64 -1.03
N LYS A 47 6.34 -62.94 -0.91
CA LYS A 47 5.66 -63.14 0.37
C LYS A 47 6.24 -64.40 1.02
N GLY A 48 7.04 -64.23 2.06
CA GLY A 48 7.41 -65.31 2.97
C GLY A 48 8.82 -65.19 3.52
N LYS A 49 8.91 -64.99 4.83
CA LYS A 49 10.11 -65.05 5.68
C LYS A 49 11.11 -63.90 5.52
N LYS A 50 11.01 -62.93 6.43
CA LYS A 50 12.07 -62.61 7.41
C LYS A 50 11.52 -61.61 8.44
N LYS A 51 11.28 -62.11 9.65
CA LYS A 51 11.37 -61.32 10.88
C LYS A 51 12.86 -61.00 11.07
N ALA A 52 13.25 -59.73 10.94
CA ALA A 52 14.34 -59.11 11.69
C ALA A 52 14.50 -57.64 11.26
N ALA A 53 14.36 -56.74 12.23
CA ALA A 53 14.86 -55.35 12.24
C ALA A 53 14.38 -54.40 11.13
N VAL A 54 13.13 -53.93 11.24
CA VAL A 54 12.81 -52.55 10.85
C VAL A 54 12.32 -51.88 12.12
N ALA A 55 13.15 -50.98 12.67
CA ALA A 55 12.74 -50.10 13.75
C ALA A 55 11.42 -49.45 13.36
N ALA A 56 10.39 -49.67 14.18
CA ALA A 56 9.10 -49.05 14.03
C ALA A 56 9.33 -47.53 14.03
N LYS A 57 9.26 -46.90 12.86
CA LYS A 57 9.02 -45.46 12.78
C LYS A 57 7.66 -45.27 13.42
N GLU A 58 7.65 -44.79 14.65
CA GLU A 58 6.44 -44.35 15.32
C GLU A 58 5.65 -43.46 14.34
N PRO A 59 4.33 -43.66 14.23
CA PRO A 59 3.50 -42.79 13.41
C PRO A 59 3.72 -41.36 13.92
N SER A 60 4.20 -40.49 13.03
CA SER A 60 4.41 -39.08 13.31
C SER A 60 3.18 -38.53 14.03
N PRO A 61 3.34 -37.85 15.18
CA PRO A 61 2.21 -37.44 16.00
C PRO A 61 1.21 -36.64 15.15
N PRO A 62 -0.10 -36.80 15.39
CA PRO A 62 -1.12 -36.08 14.64
C PRO A 62 -0.82 -34.58 14.66
N PRO A 63 -1.06 -33.86 13.55
CA PRO A 63 -0.78 -32.43 13.46
C PRO A 63 -1.35 -31.73 14.68
N ARG A 64 -0.53 -30.96 15.41
CA ARG A 64 -0.97 -30.23 16.60
C ARG A 64 -2.21 -29.42 16.22
N LYS A 65 -3.39 -29.88 16.67
CA LYS A 65 -4.62 -29.10 16.62
C LYS A 65 -4.41 -27.96 17.62
N ARG A 66 -3.98 -26.80 17.12
CA ARG A 66 -3.95 -25.58 17.93
C ARG A 66 -5.36 -25.29 18.38
N SER A 67 -5.50 -24.87 19.64
CA SER A 67 -6.71 -24.19 20.07
C SER A 67 -7.00 -23.05 19.06
N PRO A 68 -8.26 -22.87 18.63
CA PRO A 68 -8.62 -21.76 17.76
C PRO A 68 -8.04 -20.48 18.35
N SER A 69 -7.52 -19.61 17.47
CA SER A 69 -6.99 -18.32 17.90
C SER A 69 -8.05 -17.61 18.75
N PRO A 70 -7.66 -16.90 19.83
CA PRO A 70 -8.60 -16.13 20.63
C PRO A 70 -9.53 -15.31 19.71
N PRO A 71 -10.83 -15.17 20.04
CA PRO A 71 -11.75 -14.41 19.23
C PRO A 71 -11.17 -13.02 18.95
N HIS A 72 -10.89 -12.75 17.67
CA HIS A 72 -10.39 -11.45 17.26
C HIS A 72 -11.57 -10.48 17.24
N GLU A 73 -11.49 -9.40 18.01
CA GLU A 73 -12.48 -8.33 17.96
C GLU A 73 -12.32 -7.61 16.62
N ASN A 74 -13.39 -7.60 15.82
CA ASN A 74 -13.33 -6.95 14.50
C ASN A 74 -13.11 -5.44 14.69
N ALA A 75 -11.93 -4.98 14.33
CA ALA A 75 -11.56 -3.59 14.31
C ALA A 75 -11.77 -3.01 12.89
N PHE A 76 -11.88 -1.68 12.79
CA PHE A 76 -11.95 -1.02 11.49
C PHE A 76 -10.69 -1.31 10.64
N GLU A 77 -9.55 -1.48 11.30
CA GLU A 77 -8.26 -1.87 10.71
C GLU A 77 -8.28 -3.20 9.96
N ASP A 78 -9.19 -4.11 10.32
CA ASP A 78 -9.30 -5.42 9.68
C ASP A 78 -10.00 -5.35 8.31
N ASN A 79 -10.56 -4.19 7.95
CA ASN A 79 -11.29 -4.06 6.72
C ASN A 79 -10.36 -4.25 5.50
N PRO A 80 -10.54 -5.31 4.69
CA PRO A 80 -9.69 -5.57 3.52
C PRO A 80 -9.74 -4.46 2.46
N ASP A 81 -10.76 -3.60 2.50
CA ASP A 81 -10.91 -2.48 1.57
C ASP A 81 -9.74 -1.49 1.72
N ILE A 82 -9.22 -1.29 2.93
CA ILE A 82 -8.06 -0.44 3.20
C ILE A 82 -6.84 -0.99 2.45
N ALA A 83 -6.56 -2.29 2.65
CA ALA A 83 -5.46 -2.96 1.97
C ALA A 83 -5.60 -2.86 0.46
N PHE A 84 -6.79 -3.14 -0.08
CA PHE A 84 -7.08 -3.10 -1.50
C PHE A 84 -6.81 -1.72 -2.11
N LEU A 85 -7.27 -0.65 -1.47
CA LEU A 85 -7.10 0.71 -1.98
C LEU A 85 -5.64 1.17 -1.96
N VAL A 86 -4.89 0.82 -0.90
CA VAL A 86 -3.44 1.10 -0.83
C VAL A 86 -2.69 0.34 -1.92
N MET A 87 -2.99 -0.95 -2.11
CA MET A 87 -2.41 -1.76 -3.19
C MET A 87 -2.73 -1.19 -4.56
N PHE A 88 -3.98 -0.80 -4.79
CA PHE A 88 -4.40 -0.22 -6.07
C PHE A 88 -3.66 1.10 -6.34
N ARG A 89 -3.59 1.99 -5.34
CA ARG A 89 -2.89 3.28 -5.46
C ARG A 89 -1.39 3.13 -5.71
N SER A 90 -0.75 2.12 -5.11
CA SER A 90 0.69 1.90 -5.29
C SER A 90 1.03 1.24 -6.63
N ARG A 91 0.24 0.24 -7.07
CA ARG A 91 0.48 -0.49 -8.33
C ARG A 91 0.14 0.32 -9.58
N PHE A 92 -0.86 1.18 -9.50
CA PHE A 92 -1.27 2.05 -10.61
C PHE A 92 -0.83 3.51 -10.41
N SER A 93 0.27 3.74 -9.69
CA SER A 93 0.78 5.09 -9.41
C SER A 93 0.98 5.94 -10.66
N ASP A 94 1.41 5.33 -11.77
CA ASP A 94 1.59 5.98 -13.07
C ASP A 94 0.27 6.46 -13.72
N ALA A 95 -0.88 5.90 -13.32
CA ALA A 95 -2.19 6.32 -13.80
C ALA A 95 -2.70 7.58 -13.09
N PHE A 96 -2.08 7.96 -11.97
CA PHE A 96 -2.51 9.09 -11.14
C PHE A 96 -1.66 10.33 -11.35
N PRO A 97 -2.20 11.53 -11.09
CA PRO A 97 -1.42 12.76 -11.08
C PRO A 97 -0.28 12.67 -10.07
N LYS A 98 0.93 13.10 -10.45
CA LYS A 98 2.11 13.12 -9.55
C LYS A 98 1.95 14.02 -8.32
N SER A 99 1.02 14.97 -8.37
CA SER A 99 0.65 15.85 -7.25
C SER A 99 -0.22 15.15 -6.21
N LEU A 100 -0.83 14.01 -6.54
CA LEU A 100 -1.70 13.28 -5.63
C LEU A 100 -0.86 12.62 -4.54
N ALA A 101 -1.14 12.97 -3.28
CA ALA A 101 -0.45 12.42 -2.13
C ALA A 101 -0.51 10.89 -2.10
N ASN A 102 0.63 10.27 -1.79
CA ASN A 102 0.70 8.85 -1.45
C ASN A 102 0.23 8.65 0.00
N PHE A 103 -0.32 7.48 0.29
CA PHE A 103 -0.80 7.11 1.62
C PHE A 103 -0.58 5.62 1.87
N GLY A 104 -0.31 5.28 3.12
CA GLY A 104 -0.30 3.90 3.62
C GLY A 104 -1.66 3.54 4.26
N PRO A 105 -1.75 2.34 4.85
CA PRO A 105 -2.98 1.85 5.47
C PRO A 105 -3.47 2.75 6.61
N GLN A 106 -2.57 3.20 7.49
CA GLN A 106 -2.89 4.02 8.66
C GLN A 106 -3.28 5.44 8.27
N GLU A 107 -2.60 6.04 7.28
CA GLU A 107 -2.96 7.37 6.81
C GLU A 107 -4.33 7.37 6.12
N LEU A 108 -4.62 6.34 5.33
CA LEU A 108 -5.93 6.16 4.67
C LEU A 108 -7.04 5.95 5.70
N GLU A 109 -6.80 5.09 6.69
CA GLU A 109 -7.72 4.82 7.78
C GLU A 109 -8.12 6.11 8.51
N ARG A 110 -7.13 6.87 8.98
CA ARG A 110 -7.36 8.12 9.71
C ARG A 110 -8.19 9.10 8.87
N ASP A 111 -7.80 9.32 7.62
CA ASP A 111 -8.49 10.25 6.73
C ASP A 111 -9.94 9.83 6.43
N ILE A 112 -10.24 8.53 6.48
CA ILE A 112 -11.61 8.03 6.27
C ILE A 112 -12.46 8.14 7.53
N ILE A 113 -11.86 7.94 8.70
CA ILE A 113 -12.55 8.05 9.99
C ILE A 113 -12.83 9.51 10.34
N ASP A 114 -11.91 10.42 9.99
CA ASP A 114 -12.04 11.86 10.26
C ASP A 114 -13.34 12.43 9.69
N ASN A 115 -13.89 13.42 10.40
CA ASN A 115 -15.10 14.13 9.98
C ASN A 115 -14.89 15.65 10.09
N PRO A 116 -14.80 16.39 8.98
CA PRO A 116 -14.89 15.92 7.59
C PRO A 116 -13.74 14.96 7.20
N PRO A 117 -13.94 14.08 6.20
CA PRO A 117 -12.89 13.20 5.70
C PRO A 117 -11.64 14.01 5.30
N GLY A 118 -10.48 13.38 5.48
CA GLY A 118 -9.19 14.01 5.20
C GLY A 118 -9.04 14.42 3.73
N GLU A 119 -8.39 15.56 3.50
CA GLU A 119 -8.18 16.14 2.18
C GLU A 119 -7.53 15.16 1.19
N ARG A 120 -6.63 14.28 1.67
CA ARG A 120 -5.97 13.27 0.82
C ARG A 120 -6.96 12.26 0.24
N VAL A 121 -7.94 11.82 1.03
CA VAL A 121 -8.95 10.85 0.60
C VAL A 121 -9.93 11.48 -0.37
N GLU A 122 -10.31 12.73 -0.14
CA GLU A 122 -11.16 13.47 -1.07
C GLU A 122 -10.45 13.73 -2.41
N ALA A 123 -9.16 14.06 -2.39
CA ALA A 123 -8.33 14.16 -3.59
C ALA A 123 -8.22 12.80 -4.31
N PHE A 124 -8.09 11.71 -3.56
CA PHE A 124 -8.07 10.36 -4.13
C PHE A 124 -9.40 9.97 -4.78
N LEU A 125 -10.54 10.29 -4.15
CA LEU A 125 -11.87 10.13 -4.75
C LEU A 125 -11.96 10.86 -6.09
N CYS A 126 -11.53 12.12 -6.15
CA CYS A 126 -11.54 12.90 -7.38
C CYS A 126 -10.66 12.26 -8.47
N ALA A 127 -9.50 11.75 -8.09
CA ALA A 127 -8.58 11.09 -9.02
C ALA A 127 -9.15 9.76 -9.53
N LEU A 128 -9.86 8.99 -8.69
CA LEU A 128 -10.58 7.79 -9.12
C LEU A 128 -11.67 8.13 -10.13
N LEU A 129 -12.44 9.20 -9.93
CA LEU A 129 -13.49 9.62 -10.85
C LEU A 129 -12.91 10.11 -12.18
N PHE A 130 -11.81 10.86 -12.15
CA PHE A 130 -11.06 11.23 -13.35
C PHE A 130 -10.66 9.98 -14.16
N LEU A 131 -10.06 9.00 -13.49
CA LEU A 131 -9.55 7.77 -14.09
C LEU A 131 -10.67 6.86 -14.63
N LEU A 132 -11.74 6.69 -13.85
CA LEU A 132 -12.88 5.83 -14.17
C LEU A 132 -13.69 6.36 -15.36
N LEU A 133 -13.94 7.67 -15.39
CA LEU A 133 -14.76 8.31 -16.42
C LEU A 133 -13.93 8.75 -17.64
N ASN A 134 -12.63 8.42 -17.69
CA ASN A 134 -11.69 8.80 -18.75
C ASN A 134 -11.79 10.30 -19.10
N ARG A 135 -11.86 11.16 -18.07
CA ARG A 135 -12.09 12.60 -18.27
C ARG A 135 -10.85 13.26 -18.85
N LYS A 136 -11.06 14.32 -19.65
CA LYS A 136 -9.97 15.19 -20.12
C LYS A 136 -9.55 16.25 -19.09
N GLN A 137 -10.42 16.56 -18.14
CA GLN A 137 -10.21 17.59 -17.12
C GLN A 137 -10.32 16.98 -15.73
N ASP A 138 -9.38 17.37 -14.87
CA ASP A 138 -9.32 16.96 -13.46
C ASP A 138 -10.59 17.32 -12.71
N VAL A 139 -11.06 16.37 -11.90
CA VAL A 139 -12.14 16.60 -10.94
C VAL A 139 -11.53 17.27 -9.71
N LYS A 140 -12.14 18.35 -9.22
CA LYS A 140 -11.67 19.08 -8.04
C LYS A 140 -12.46 18.70 -6.80
N ALA A 141 -11.81 18.75 -5.64
CA ALA A 141 -12.46 18.61 -4.34
C ALA A 141 -13.64 19.61 -4.23
N GLY A 142 -14.76 19.16 -3.67
CA GLY A 142 -16.01 19.93 -3.60
C GLY A 142 -16.82 20.03 -4.91
N GLN A 143 -16.31 19.58 -6.05
CA GLN A 143 -17.00 19.64 -7.36
C GLN A 143 -17.22 18.26 -8.00
N TYR A 144 -17.05 17.19 -7.23
CA TYR A 144 -17.14 15.82 -7.74
C TYR A 144 -18.54 15.21 -7.72
N SER A 145 -19.56 15.83 -7.10
CA SER A 145 -20.89 15.22 -6.92
C SER A 145 -21.50 14.73 -8.24
N LYS A 146 -21.48 15.58 -9.28
CA LYS A 146 -21.99 15.19 -10.60
C LYS A 146 -21.20 14.02 -11.21
N ALA A 147 -19.87 14.07 -11.14
CA ALA A 147 -19.03 12.98 -11.66
C ALA A 147 -19.24 11.68 -10.88
N LEU A 148 -19.50 11.78 -9.57
CA LEU A 148 -19.80 10.65 -8.71
C LEU A 148 -21.15 10.02 -9.07
N ASP A 149 -22.18 10.83 -9.29
CA ASP A 149 -23.51 10.36 -9.73
C ASP A 149 -23.46 9.71 -11.12
N ASP A 150 -22.72 10.32 -12.06
CA ASP A 150 -22.49 9.78 -13.40
C ASP A 150 -21.81 8.39 -13.32
N ALA A 151 -20.77 8.27 -12.49
CA ALA A 151 -20.04 7.01 -12.28
C ALA A 151 -20.92 5.92 -11.67
N LEU A 152 -21.71 6.26 -10.65
CA LEU A 152 -22.61 5.33 -9.95
C LEU A 152 -23.73 4.84 -10.87
N SER A 153 -24.28 5.72 -11.69
CA SER A 153 -25.34 5.40 -12.65
C SER A 153 -24.83 4.49 -13.76
N ALA A 154 -23.64 4.79 -14.31
CA ALA A 154 -23.02 3.99 -15.37
C ALA A 154 -22.70 2.54 -14.94
N HIS A 155 -22.42 2.31 -13.66
CA HIS A 155 -22.01 1.00 -13.12
C HIS A 155 -23.06 0.34 -12.24
N LYS A 156 -24.35 0.69 -12.40
CA LYS A 156 -25.45 0.15 -11.59
C LYS A 156 -25.52 -1.38 -11.53
N SER A 157 -25.22 -2.06 -12.64
CA SER A 157 -25.20 -3.52 -12.70
C SER A 157 -24.03 -4.16 -11.95
N GLN A 158 -22.99 -3.39 -11.61
CA GLN A 158 -21.79 -3.83 -10.92
C GLN A 158 -21.71 -3.33 -9.48
N TRP A 159 -22.83 -2.85 -8.92
CA TRP A 159 -22.88 -2.42 -7.53
C TRP A 159 -22.54 -3.59 -6.57
N PRO A 160 -21.72 -3.33 -5.53
CA PRO A 160 -21.42 -4.34 -4.53
C PRO A 160 -22.70 -4.94 -3.91
N ARG A 161 -22.71 -6.26 -3.72
CA ARG A 161 -23.85 -6.95 -3.08
C ARG A 161 -24.14 -6.45 -1.66
N SER A 162 -23.10 -6.00 -0.96
CA SER A 162 -23.21 -5.40 0.39
C SER A 162 -24.08 -4.15 0.42
N TRP A 163 -24.32 -3.50 -0.73
CA TRP A 163 -25.18 -2.32 -0.82
C TRP A 163 -26.67 -2.67 -0.94
N GLY A 164 -27.03 -3.94 -1.10
CA GLY A 164 -28.43 -4.37 -1.20
C GLY A 164 -29.19 -3.75 -2.39
N GLY A 165 -28.47 -3.33 -3.44
CA GLY A 165 -29.05 -2.64 -4.59
C GLY A 165 -29.39 -1.16 -4.37
N VAL A 166 -28.95 -0.58 -3.25
CA VAL A 166 -29.16 0.84 -2.93
C VAL A 166 -27.83 1.59 -2.93
N ASN A 167 -27.79 2.73 -3.62
CA ASN A 167 -26.61 3.60 -3.62
C ASN A 167 -26.37 4.18 -2.20
N PRO A 168 -25.15 4.09 -1.63
CA PRO A 168 -24.79 4.72 -0.36
C PRO A 168 -25.07 6.24 -0.30
N LEU A 169 -25.08 6.91 -1.45
CA LEU A 169 -25.36 8.34 -1.59
C LEU A 169 -26.84 8.65 -1.89
N SER A 170 -27.73 7.67 -1.80
CA SER A 170 -29.17 7.92 -1.98
C SER A 170 -29.70 8.93 -0.96
N GLY A 171 -30.65 9.78 -1.39
CA GLY A 171 -31.19 10.86 -0.58
C GLY A 171 -30.31 12.12 -0.59
N SER A 172 -30.20 12.80 0.54
CA SER A 172 -29.33 13.98 0.74
C SER A 172 -27.91 13.61 1.20
N ASN A 173 -27.51 12.35 1.05
CA ASN A 173 -26.22 11.87 1.52
C ASN A 173 -25.10 12.27 0.56
N THR A 174 -23.98 12.70 1.13
CA THR A 174 -22.75 13.03 0.41
C THR A 174 -21.62 12.17 0.94
N PHE A 175 -20.46 12.17 0.26
CA PHE A 175 -19.26 11.49 0.74
C PHE A 175 -18.88 11.88 2.18
N HIS A 176 -19.14 13.13 2.56
CA HIS A 176 -18.90 13.67 3.89
C HIS A 176 -19.91 13.16 4.94
N SER A 177 -21.15 12.86 4.56
CA SER A 177 -22.19 12.46 5.53
C SER A 177 -22.34 10.96 5.73
N ILE A 178 -21.85 10.13 4.80
CA ILE A 178 -21.89 8.67 4.93
C ILE A 178 -20.86 8.15 5.94
N THR A 179 -21.12 6.94 6.47
CA THR A 179 -20.26 6.31 7.48
C THR A 179 -18.88 5.93 6.93
N PRO A 180 -17.82 5.84 7.78
CA PRO A 180 -16.47 5.45 7.35
C PRO A 180 -16.41 4.13 6.55
N THR A 181 -17.22 3.14 6.93
CA THR A 181 -17.31 1.85 6.23
C THR A 181 -17.94 2.00 4.85
N GLN A 182 -18.98 2.83 4.70
CA GLN A 182 -19.57 3.16 3.41
C GLN A 182 -18.60 3.97 2.53
N ARG A 183 -17.81 4.89 3.10
CA ARG A 183 -16.76 5.62 2.37
C ARG A 183 -15.74 4.65 1.76
N LEU A 184 -15.24 3.69 2.54
CA LEU A 184 -14.35 2.62 2.04
C LEU A 184 -15.00 1.80 0.93
N SER A 185 -16.22 1.35 1.15
CA SER A 185 -16.94 0.51 0.20
C SER A 185 -17.16 1.22 -1.14
N LEU A 186 -17.47 2.52 -1.10
CA LEU A 186 -17.59 3.38 -2.28
C LEU A 186 -16.26 3.54 -3.02
N LEU A 187 -15.18 3.89 -2.32
CA LEU A 187 -13.85 4.03 -2.93
C LEU A 187 -13.40 2.71 -3.57
N ARG A 188 -13.62 1.58 -2.88
CA ARG A 188 -13.31 0.25 -3.41
C ARG A 188 -14.09 -0.04 -4.68
N ALA A 189 -15.39 0.25 -4.71
CA ALA A 189 -16.22 0.04 -5.89
C ALA A 189 -15.70 0.85 -7.09
N LEU A 190 -15.40 2.13 -6.89
CA LEU A 190 -14.84 3.00 -7.94
C LEU A 190 -13.48 2.48 -8.46
N ALA A 191 -12.60 2.06 -7.56
CA ALA A 191 -11.30 1.48 -7.93
C ALA A 191 -11.48 0.15 -8.71
N LEU A 192 -12.39 -0.73 -8.29
CA LEU A 192 -12.70 -1.96 -9.02
C LEU A 192 -13.27 -1.68 -10.42
N TRP A 193 -14.20 -0.74 -10.55
CA TRP A 193 -14.74 -0.37 -11.86
C TRP A 193 -13.65 0.21 -12.75
N SER A 194 -12.72 0.99 -12.20
CA SER A 194 -11.62 1.58 -12.96
C SER A 194 -10.70 0.52 -13.59
N LEU A 195 -10.52 -0.66 -12.97
CA LEU A 195 -9.77 -1.78 -13.56
C LEU A 195 -10.38 -2.25 -14.90
N SER A 196 -11.70 -2.10 -15.06
CA SER A 196 -12.45 -2.57 -16.22
C SER A 196 -12.91 -1.49 -17.19
N ALA A 197 -12.99 -0.23 -16.74
CA ALA A 197 -13.53 0.88 -17.53
C ALA A 197 -12.49 1.94 -17.91
N SER A 198 -11.40 2.08 -17.13
CA SER A 198 -10.34 3.04 -17.43
C SER A 198 -9.44 2.55 -18.56
N GLU A 199 -9.27 3.39 -19.59
CA GLU A 199 -8.37 3.09 -20.71
C GLU A 199 -6.90 3.10 -20.27
N THR A 200 -6.53 4.04 -19.40
CA THR A 200 -5.17 4.15 -18.85
C THR A 200 -4.79 2.91 -18.04
N VAL A 201 -5.67 2.45 -17.15
CA VAL A 201 -5.42 1.25 -16.35
C VAL A 201 -5.32 0.02 -17.23
N LYS A 202 -6.24 -0.15 -18.20
CA LYS A 202 -6.17 -1.24 -19.18
C LYS A 202 -4.86 -1.24 -19.95
N ALA A 203 -4.39 -0.08 -20.40
CA ALA A 203 -3.12 0.05 -21.10
C ALA A 203 -1.94 -0.39 -20.22
N ILE A 204 -1.92 0.00 -18.95
CA ILE A 204 -0.89 -0.42 -17.97
C ILE A 204 -0.91 -1.94 -17.77
N ILE A 205 -2.09 -2.54 -17.57
CA ILE A 205 -2.25 -3.99 -17.42
C ILE A 205 -1.78 -4.71 -18.69
N ASN A 206 -2.26 -4.29 -19.86
CA ASN A 206 -1.87 -4.91 -21.14
C ASN A 206 -0.37 -4.82 -21.39
N LYS A 207 0.28 -3.72 -21.00
CA LYS A 207 1.72 -3.55 -21.10
C LYS A 207 2.47 -4.48 -20.14
N SER A 208 2.05 -4.58 -18.88
CA SER A 208 2.68 -5.46 -17.87
C SER A 208 2.62 -6.93 -18.28
N TYR A 209 1.48 -7.36 -18.82
CA TYR A 209 1.23 -8.75 -19.17
C TYR A 209 1.66 -9.12 -20.60
N LYS A 210 2.27 -8.20 -21.36
CA LYS A 210 2.74 -8.48 -22.73
C LYS A 210 3.98 -9.38 -22.69
N GLY A 211 3.85 -10.62 -23.17
CA GLY A 211 4.97 -11.55 -23.38
C GLY A 211 5.50 -12.28 -22.14
N ASN A 212 4.91 -12.07 -20.96
CA ASN A 212 5.40 -12.57 -19.67
C ASN A 212 4.28 -13.21 -18.82
N ARG A 213 3.30 -13.88 -19.44
CA ARG A 213 2.20 -14.52 -18.70
C ARG A 213 2.67 -15.85 -18.10
N HIS A 214 2.78 -15.91 -16.78
CA HIS A 214 2.85 -17.16 -16.02
C HIS A 214 1.55 -17.37 -15.25
N GLU A 215 1.21 -18.62 -14.92
CA GLU A 215 -0.04 -18.91 -14.19
C GLU A 215 -0.06 -18.36 -12.76
N ASP A 216 1.12 -18.14 -12.17
CA ASP A 216 1.28 -17.70 -10.78
C ASP A 216 1.47 -16.18 -10.61
N ASP A 217 1.57 -15.45 -11.73
CA ASP A 217 1.83 -14.01 -11.77
C ASP A 217 3.01 -13.56 -10.88
N LEU A 218 3.99 -14.44 -10.62
CA LEU A 218 5.13 -14.12 -9.76
C LEU A 218 6.05 -13.08 -10.40
N ASN A 219 6.10 -13.06 -11.73
CA ASN A 219 6.87 -12.11 -12.52
C ASN A 219 6.11 -10.80 -12.80
N GLN A 220 4.84 -10.70 -12.40
CA GLN A 220 3.99 -9.56 -12.73
C GLN A 220 4.16 -8.46 -11.69
N PRO A 221 4.72 -7.28 -12.05
CA PRO A 221 4.94 -6.19 -11.09
C PRO A 221 3.64 -5.59 -10.55
N LEU A 222 2.52 -5.77 -11.25
CA LEU A 222 1.19 -5.35 -10.79
C LEU A 222 0.57 -6.33 -9.78
N SER A 223 1.04 -7.59 -9.76
CA SER A 223 0.53 -8.61 -8.88
C SER A 223 1.04 -8.41 -7.46
N VAL A 224 0.15 -8.49 -6.48
CA VAL A 224 0.53 -8.44 -5.06
C VAL A 224 0.63 -9.85 -4.51
N GLN A 225 1.87 -10.25 -4.26
CA GLN A 225 2.20 -11.58 -3.77
C GLN A 225 2.16 -11.65 -2.24
N PRO A 226 1.76 -12.79 -1.66
CA PRO A 226 1.86 -12.99 -0.22
C PRO A 226 3.32 -12.95 0.20
N TRP A 227 3.60 -12.28 1.30
CA TRP A 227 4.94 -12.16 1.86
C TRP A 227 5.47 -13.52 2.37
N GLY A 228 4.55 -14.34 2.88
CA GLY A 228 4.75 -15.74 3.19
C GLY A 228 3.53 -16.40 3.80
N SER A 229 3.73 -17.56 4.42
CA SER A 229 2.66 -18.30 5.10
C SER A 229 3.13 -18.90 6.41
N ASP A 230 2.20 -19.09 7.34
CA ASP A 230 2.45 -19.81 8.57
C ASP A 230 2.33 -21.34 8.39
N SER A 231 2.45 -22.08 9.49
CA SER A 231 2.36 -23.55 9.49
C SER A 231 0.96 -24.04 9.08
N ASP A 232 -0.06 -23.21 9.31
CA ASP A 232 -1.47 -23.47 8.98
C ASP A 232 -1.82 -23.05 7.54
N LYS A 233 -0.81 -22.69 6.73
CA LYS A 233 -0.93 -22.24 5.33
C LYS A 233 -1.73 -20.94 5.17
N ARG A 234 -1.91 -20.16 6.23
CA ARG A 234 -2.52 -18.82 6.15
C ARG A 234 -1.51 -17.87 5.52
N ARG A 235 -1.98 -17.01 4.63
CA ARG A 235 -1.12 -16.09 3.88
C ARG A 235 -1.01 -14.76 4.60
N TYR A 236 0.21 -14.22 4.64
CA TYR A 236 0.50 -12.91 5.20
C TYR A 236 0.86 -11.96 4.06
N TYR A 237 0.32 -10.76 4.11
CA TYR A 237 0.50 -9.73 3.10
C TYR A 237 1.07 -8.49 3.77
N LEU A 238 2.21 -8.02 3.27
CA LEU A 238 2.80 -6.76 3.67
C LEU A 238 2.27 -5.68 2.73
N ILE A 239 1.50 -4.74 3.28
CA ILE A 239 0.85 -3.69 2.52
C ILE A 239 1.50 -2.35 2.86
N GLU A 240 1.97 -1.68 1.82
CA GLU A 240 2.69 -0.41 1.89
C GLU A 240 2.23 0.50 0.76
N GLY A 241 2.17 1.79 1.05
CA GLY A 241 2.12 2.82 0.02
C GLY A 241 3.51 3.15 -0.53
N LEU A 242 3.57 4.22 -1.32
CA LEU A 242 4.82 4.78 -1.84
C LEU A 242 5.35 5.90 -0.93
N ASP A 243 6.61 6.33 -1.13
CA ASP A 243 7.25 7.46 -0.44
C ASP A 243 7.38 7.37 1.10
N ASP A 244 7.79 6.20 1.61
CA ASP A 244 8.02 5.96 3.05
C ASP A 244 6.73 6.09 3.91
N THR A 245 5.56 5.75 3.36
CA THR A 245 4.30 5.68 4.11
C THR A 245 4.28 4.53 5.13
N ALA A 246 3.35 4.59 6.09
CA ALA A 246 3.16 3.49 7.03
C ALA A 246 2.84 2.17 6.31
N PHE A 247 3.23 1.06 6.95
CA PHE A 247 2.97 -0.30 6.50
C PHE A 247 1.95 -0.96 7.41
N ARG A 248 1.23 -1.96 6.89
CA ARG A 248 0.44 -2.88 7.73
C ARG A 248 0.54 -4.29 7.18
N ILE A 249 0.65 -5.26 8.08
CA ILE A 249 0.65 -6.67 7.77
C ILE A 249 -0.75 -7.22 8.01
N TYR A 250 -1.32 -7.78 6.96
CA TYR A 250 -2.58 -8.50 7.03
C TYR A 250 -2.36 -10.00 6.96
N ARG A 251 -3.16 -10.74 7.72
CA ARG A 251 -3.26 -12.20 7.61
C ARG A 251 -4.59 -12.55 6.97
N GLU A 252 -4.53 -13.29 5.88
CA GLU A 252 -5.70 -13.91 5.27
C GLU A 252 -6.06 -15.20 6.00
N SER A 253 -7.36 -15.49 6.15
CA SER A 253 -7.85 -16.80 6.57
C SER A 253 -7.46 -17.90 5.59
N ASN A 254 -7.77 -19.16 5.91
CA ASN A 254 -7.37 -20.29 5.08
C ASN A 254 -7.85 -20.08 3.61
N PRO A 255 -6.93 -20.01 2.63
CA PRO A 255 -7.29 -19.77 1.23
C PRO A 255 -8.27 -20.79 0.62
N ALA A 256 -8.30 -22.00 1.21
CA ALA A 256 -9.20 -23.08 0.81
C ALA A 256 -10.64 -22.91 1.35
N GLY A 257 -10.89 -21.94 2.24
CA GLY A 257 -12.22 -21.63 2.74
C GLY A 257 -13.05 -20.78 1.78
N PHE A 258 -14.37 -20.90 1.86
CA PHE A 258 -15.32 -20.11 1.06
C PHE A 258 -15.34 -18.63 1.44
N ASN A 259 -15.19 -18.32 2.73
CA ASN A 259 -15.15 -16.95 3.24
C ASN A 259 -13.72 -16.58 3.63
N ARG A 260 -13.06 -15.81 2.75
CA ARG A 260 -11.72 -15.27 2.99
C ARG A 260 -11.85 -13.97 3.77
N THR A 261 -11.31 -13.97 4.97
CA THR A 261 -11.29 -12.80 5.86
C THR A 261 -9.86 -12.35 6.05
N TRP A 262 -9.66 -11.05 6.17
CA TRP A 262 -8.36 -10.44 6.41
C TRP A 262 -8.37 -9.86 7.82
N TRP A 263 -7.24 -9.95 8.50
CA TRP A 263 -7.05 -9.36 9.83
C TRP A 263 -5.76 -8.57 9.85
N SER A 264 -5.80 -7.38 10.44
CA SER A 264 -4.61 -6.62 10.79
C SER A 264 -3.87 -7.37 11.90
N VAL A 265 -2.59 -7.67 11.71
CA VAL A 265 -1.78 -8.41 12.69
C VAL A 265 -0.60 -7.60 13.20
N ALA A 266 -0.09 -6.66 12.38
CA ALA A 266 0.94 -5.73 12.80
C ALA A 266 0.90 -4.45 11.95
N GLY A 267 0.96 -3.29 12.59
CA GLY A 267 1.10 -1.96 11.97
C GLY A 267 2.29 -1.15 12.51
N SER A 268 3.06 -1.70 13.46
CA SER A 268 4.24 -1.06 14.04
C SER A 268 5.46 -1.99 14.04
N ILE A 269 6.65 -1.42 14.20
CA ILE A 269 7.91 -2.19 14.23
C ILE A 269 7.91 -3.18 15.41
N ASP A 270 7.41 -2.76 16.57
CA ASP A 270 7.33 -3.60 17.76
C ASP A 270 6.35 -4.77 17.57
N GLU A 271 5.22 -4.52 16.89
CA GLU A 271 4.27 -5.57 16.54
C GLU A 271 4.84 -6.57 15.52
N ILE A 272 5.67 -6.11 14.56
CA ILE A 272 6.39 -7.03 13.66
C ILE A 272 7.36 -7.90 14.45
N LYS A 273 8.15 -7.32 15.36
CA LYS A 273 9.09 -8.07 16.22
C LYS A 273 8.33 -9.14 17.02
N ALA A 274 7.23 -8.75 17.68
CA ALA A 274 6.38 -9.67 18.42
C ALA A 274 5.73 -10.76 17.52
N LEU A 275 5.34 -10.42 16.28
CA LEU A 275 4.79 -11.38 15.33
C LEU A 275 5.85 -12.37 14.85
N ALA A 276 7.06 -11.92 14.53
CA ALA A 276 8.18 -12.76 14.13
C ALA A 276 8.55 -13.74 15.27
N ASP A 277 8.60 -13.26 16.51
CA ASP A 277 8.83 -14.09 17.68
C ASP A 277 7.73 -15.13 17.86
N LYS A 278 6.46 -14.74 17.68
CA LYS A 278 5.31 -15.65 17.75
C LYS A 278 5.37 -16.73 16.66
N LEU A 279 5.77 -16.38 15.44
CA LEU A 279 5.92 -17.32 14.33
C LEU A 279 7.06 -18.31 14.58
N THR A 280 8.15 -17.85 15.19
CA THR A 280 9.32 -18.69 15.52
C THR A 280 9.07 -19.60 16.71
N THR A 281 8.51 -19.07 17.80
CA THR A 281 8.37 -19.76 19.09
C THR A 281 7.09 -20.60 19.19
N LYS A 282 5.94 -20.00 18.82
CA LYS A 282 4.65 -20.69 18.93
C LYS A 282 4.43 -21.55 17.71
N ASP A 283 4.60 -21.02 16.49
CA ASP A 283 4.43 -21.76 15.25
C ASP A 283 5.51 -22.82 15.01
N GLY A 284 6.76 -22.38 14.92
CA GLY A 284 7.92 -23.27 14.82
C GLY A 284 8.05 -24.04 13.50
N GLY A 285 7.04 -23.98 12.61
CA GLY A 285 7.06 -24.62 11.31
C GLY A 285 8.07 -23.96 10.34
N PRO A 286 8.59 -24.70 9.36
CA PRO A 286 9.65 -24.21 8.46
C PRO A 286 9.20 -23.00 7.61
N LYS A 287 7.92 -22.94 7.22
CA LYS A 287 7.36 -21.78 6.49
C LYS A 287 7.20 -20.56 7.41
N ALA A 288 6.72 -20.77 8.63
CA ALA A 288 6.56 -19.72 9.63
C ALA A 288 7.92 -19.11 10.03
N LYS A 289 8.96 -19.94 10.23
CA LYS A 289 10.32 -19.48 10.50
C LYS A 289 10.88 -18.65 9.34
N LYS A 290 10.75 -19.12 8.09
CA LYS A 290 11.15 -18.35 6.90
C LYS A 290 10.43 -17.01 6.80
N LEU A 291 9.14 -16.95 7.16
CA LEU A 291 8.38 -15.71 7.20
C LEU A 291 8.89 -14.78 8.31
N ALA A 292 9.17 -15.31 9.51
CA ALA A 292 9.76 -14.56 10.60
C ALA A 292 11.13 -13.98 10.23
N ASP A 293 11.99 -14.77 9.59
CA ASP A 293 13.31 -14.30 9.12
C ASP A 293 13.16 -13.15 8.11
N LYS A 294 12.22 -13.25 7.16
CA LYS A 294 11.90 -12.16 6.22
C LYS A 294 11.39 -10.92 6.95
N MET A 295 10.55 -11.09 7.97
CA MET A 295 10.06 -9.98 8.80
C MET A 295 11.22 -9.27 9.48
N LEU A 296 12.12 -10.01 10.13
CA LEU A 296 13.29 -9.47 10.82
C LEU A 296 14.25 -8.76 9.85
N GLN A 297 14.48 -9.33 8.66
CA GLN A 297 15.30 -8.71 7.62
C GLN A 297 14.72 -7.41 7.08
N ALA A 298 13.39 -7.22 7.13
CA ALA A 298 12.75 -5.99 6.69
C ALA A 298 12.75 -4.88 7.75
N ILE A 299 12.97 -5.19 9.03
CA ILE A 299 12.96 -4.22 10.14
C ILE A 299 13.92 -3.04 9.92
N PRO A 300 15.19 -3.23 9.52
CA PRO A 300 16.10 -2.10 9.30
C PRO A 300 15.57 -1.13 8.24
N ARG A 301 14.91 -1.64 7.20
CA ARG A 301 14.25 -0.81 6.19
C ARG A 301 13.09 -0.04 6.81
N PHE A 302 12.27 -0.69 7.62
CA PHE A 302 11.13 -0.05 8.30
C PHE A 302 11.55 1.05 9.26
N GLU A 303 12.59 0.82 10.06
CA GLU A 303 13.15 1.82 10.96
C GLU A 303 13.65 3.05 10.18
N ALA A 304 14.34 2.84 9.06
CA ALA A 304 14.78 3.93 8.19
C ALA A 304 13.62 4.70 7.52
N THR A 305 12.57 4.01 7.07
CA THR A 305 11.39 4.66 6.47
C THR A 305 10.61 5.45 7.52
N GLU A 306 10.44 4.90 8.73
CA GLU A 306 9.78 5.55 9.86
C GLU A 306 10.50 6.82 10.28
N GLU A 307 11.83 6.77 10.37
CA GLU A 307 12.63 7.93 10.72
C GLU A 307 12.49 9.04 9.66
N LYS A 308 12.55 8.70 8.36
CA LYS A 308 12.31 9.65 7.28
C LYS A 308 10.92 10.27 7.34
N ARG A 309 9.91 9.47 7.64
CA ARG A 309 8.52 9.92 7.82
C ARG A 309 8.42 10.91 8.99
N ARG A 310 8.93 10.55 10.17
CA ARG A 310 8.96 11.42 11.36
C ARG A 310 9.69 12.74 11.07
N ARG A 311 10.83 12.70 10.39
CA ARG A 311 11.56 13.93 9.96
C ARG A 311 10.76 14.79 8.99
N ARG A 312 9.96 14.20 8.10
CA ARG A 312 9.09 14.92 7.16
C ARG A 312 7.91 15.57 7.89
N GLU A 313 7.25 14.81 8.76
CA GLU A 313 6.13 15.30 9.57
C GLU A 313 6.58 16.42 10.51
N TYR A 314 7.73 16.29 11.17
CA TYR A 314 8.31 17.35 11.99
C TYR A 314 8.51 18.65 11.19
N ARG A 315 9.11 18.57 9.99
CA ARG A 315 9.27 19.74 9.10
C ARG A 315 7.92 20.33 8.69
N GLN A 316 6.93 19.51 8.38
CA GLN A 316 5.59 19.97 8.03
C GLN A 316 4.89 20.65 9.21
N ALA A 317 4.98 20.07 10.41
CA ALA A 317 4.42 20.62 11.64
C ALA A 317 5.06 21.96 11.99
N GLN A 318 6.39 22.07 11.89
CA GLN A 318 7.10 23.34 12.06
C GLN A 318 6.64 24.38 11.05
N LYS A 319 6.59 24.04 9.75
CA LYS A 319 6.08 24.94 8.70
C LYS A 319 4.62 25.36 8.94
N ALA A 320 3.77 24.46 9.44
CA ALA A 320 2.38 24.74 9.77
C ALA A 320 2.26 25.68 10.97
N ARG A 321 3.09 25.50 12.02
CA ARG A 321 3.19 26.42 13.16
C ARG A 321 3.58 27.83 12.71
N PHE A 322 4.55 27.98 11.81
CA PHE A 322 4.91 29.30 11.27
C PHE A 322 3.85 29.91 10.33
N LYS A 323 2.97 29.10 9.74
CA LYS A 323 1.87 29.58 8.89
C LYS A 323 0.61 29.99 9.65
N ARG A 324 0.41 29.48 10.86
CA ARG A 324 -0.69 29.89 11.76
C ARG A 324 -0.13 30.98 12.68
N PRO A 325 -0.28 32.29 12.36
CA PRO A 325 0.01 33.31 13.35
C PRO A 325 -0.88 33.02 14.56
N GLU A 326 -0.24 32.83 15.72
CA GLU A 326 -0.89 32.81 17.03
C GLU A 326 -1.86 34.00 17.09
N PRO A 327 -3.14 33.84 17.46
CA PRO A 327 -4.08 34.94 17.59
C PRO A 327 -3.57 35.97 18.61
N GLY A 328 -2.86 37.00 18.13
CA GLY A 328 -2.21 38.02 18.96
C GLY A 328 -0.76 38.31 18.59
N PHE A 329 -0.05 37.39 17.93
CA PHE A 329 1.29 37.66 17.39
C PHE A 329 1.19 37.98 15.90
N SER A 330 1.20 39.28 15.60
CA SER A 330 1.39 39.75 14.24
C SER A 330 2.72 39.23 13.70
N VAL A 331 2.71 38.67 12.49
CA VAL A 331 3.92 38.29 11.72
C VAL A 331 4.94 39.44 11.61
N TYR A 332 4.49 40.68 11.85
CA TYR A 332 5.27 41.90 11.81
C TYR A 332 5.82 42.39 13.16
N GLU A 333 5.56 41.73 14.29
CA GLU A 333 6.03 42.18 15.61
C GLU A 333 7.46 41.69 15.98
N GLY A 334 8.13 40.98 15.06
CA GLY A 334 9.50 40.48 15.26
C GLY A 334 10.58 41.17 14.42
N ARG A 335 10.24 42.22 13.65
CA ARG A 335 11.18 42.90 12.75
C ARG A 335 11.93 44.06 13.41
N THR A 336 12.25 43.95 14.69
CA THR A 336 13.23 44.84 15.32
C THR A 336 14.65 44.30 15.07
N ARG A 337 15.28 44.95 14.09
CA ARG A 337 16.68 44.86 13.67
C ARG A 337 17.61 44.80 14.89
N GLY A 338 18.17 43.63 15.23
CA GLY A 338 19.20 43.59 16.26
C GLY A 338 19.75 42.24 16.71
N LYS A 339 19.04 41.12 16.61
CA LYS A 339 19.59 39.83 17.10
C LYS A 339 19.64 38.78 15.99
N ARG A 340 20.86 38.48 15.53
CA ARG A 340 21.18 37.31 14.70
C ARG A 340 20.72 36.05 15.47
N ILE A 341 19.74 35.34 14.94
CA ILE A 341 19.40 33.98 15.38
C ILE A 341 20.62 33.09 15.04
N LYS A 342 21.22 32.47 16.06
CA LYS A 342 22.29 31.48 15.89
C LYS A 342 21.66 30.17 15.39
N TYR A 343 22.09 29.70 14.23
CA TYR A 343 21.75 28.38 13.69
C TYR A 343 22.88 27.40 13.99
N THR A 344 22.95 26.96 15.24
CA THR A 344 23.71 25.76 15.65
C THR A 344 22.86 25.09 16.70
N TYR A 345 21.89 24.28 16.26
CA TYR A 345 21.26 23.30 17.14
C TYR A 345 22.16 22.07 17.12
N SER A 346 23.03 21.96 18.12
CA SER A 346 23.69 20.71 18.47
C SER A 346 22.66 19.74 19.03
N ASP A 347 22.83 18.46 18.68
CA ASP A 347 21.93 17.33 18.86
C ASP A 347 21.80 16.82 20.31
N ASP A 348 22.24 17.60 21.31
CA ASP A 348 22.26 17.18 22.71
C ASP A 348 21.97 18.38 23.62
N GLU A 349 20.70 18.71 23.88
CA GLU A 349 20.36 19.49 25.07
C GLU A 349 19.16 18.89 25.79
N ASP A 350 19.50 18.12 26.83
CA ASP A 350 18.63 17.74 27.93
C ASP A 350 17.97 18.97 28.56
N PHE A 351 16.65 18.89 28.69
CA PHE A 351 15.82 19.89 29.31
C PHE A 351 16.06 19.88 30.84
N THR A 352 16.99 20.71 31.33
CA THR A 352 17.09 21.02 32.76
C THR A 352 16.59 22.42 33.05
N ASP A 353 15.43 22.44 33.69
CA ASP A 353 14.83 23.55 34.42
C ASP A 353 15.82 24.18 35.41
N SER A 354 16.05 25.49 35.31
CA SER A 354 16.63 26.28 36.38
C SER A 354 16.31 27.76 36.20
N SER A 355 15.19 28.16 36.79
CA SER A 355 14.96 29.51 37.27
C SER A 355 16.10 29.96 38.19
N THR A 356 16.87 30.98 37.81
CA THR A 356 17.65 31.74 38.79
C THR A 356 17.93 33.18 38.36
N ARG A 357 17.58 34.08 39.27
CA ARG A 357 17.71 35.54 39.19
C ARG A 357 19.14 36.03 39.45
N ARG A 358 19.38 37.28 39.03
CA ARG A 358 20.34 38.33 39.49
C ARG A 358 21.68 38.43 38.76
N SER A 359 21.93 39.59 38.16
CA SER A 359 22.87 40.58 38.72
C SER A 359 22.94 41.84 37.84
N ALA A 360 22.89 43.01 38.50
CA ALA A 360 22.99 44.33 37.90
C ALA A 360 24.43 44.67 37.47
N ARG A 361 24.58 45.52 36.43
CA ARG A 361 25.55 46.62 36.45
C ARG A 361 25.17 47.73 35.46
N ASN A 362 25.22 48.92 36.01
CA ASN A 362 24.93 50.24 35.46
C ASN A 362 26.19 50.80 34.78
N THR A 363 26.08 51.30 33.54
CA THR A 363 26.95 52.36 32.98
C THR A 363 26.19 53.07 31.87
N GLY A 364 25.88 54.35 32.09
CA GLY A 364 25.14 55.19 31.15
C GLY A 364 26.00 55.77 30.04
N THR A 365 25.40 55.99 28.87
CA THR A 365 25.84 56.99 27.88
C THR A 365 24.66 57.32 26.95
N SER A 366 24.21 58.58 26.99
CA SER A 366 23.46 59.37 26.00
C SER A 366 22.53 58.65 25.00
N THR A 367 21.22 58.85 25.14
CA THR A 367 20.23 58.76 24.05
C THR A 367 20.23 60.06 23.23
N PRO A 368 20.55 60.05 21.92
CA PRO A 368 20.18 61.14 21.03
C PRO A 368 18.66 61.10 20.78
N ALA A 369 18.05 62.29 20.77
CA ALA A 369 16.62 62.52 20.62
C ALA A 369 15.97 61.74 19.46
N GLU A 370 14.79 61.18 19.73
CA GLU A 370 13.90 60.65 18.69
C GLU A 370 13.52 61.77 17.69
N PRO A 371 13.63 61.56 16.37
CA PRO A 371 12.93 62.40 15.41
C PRO A 371 11.42 62.12 15.52
N ALA A 372 10.65 63.15 15.85
CA ALA A 372 9.20 63.12 15.93
C ALA A 372 8.59 62.46 14.68
N GLY A 373 7.88 61.35 14.89
CA GLY A 373 7.12 60.67 13.84
C GLY A 373 6.00 61.55 13.28
N PRO A 374 5.49 61.22 12.08
CA PRO A 374 4.49 62.04 11.40
C PRO A 374 3.18 62.12 12.20
N VAL A 375 2.74 63.35 12.49
CA VAL A 375 1.50 63.64 13.24
C VAL A 375 0.28 63.38 12.33
N THR A 376 -0.69 62.64 12.86
CA THR A 376 -1.97 62.35 12.20
C THR A 376 -3.05 63.31 12.71
N THR A 377 -3.80 63.89 11.79
CA THR A 377 -4.98 64.72 12.14
C THR A 377 -6.19 63.83 12.46
N ALA A 378 -7.18 64.36 13.16
CA ALA A 378 -8.40 63.61 13.56
C ALA A 378 -9.23 63.06 12.38
N SER A 379 -8.94 63.46 11.14
CA SER A 379 -9.52 62.87 9.92
C SER A 379 -8.65 61.78 9.27
N GLY A 380 -7.60 61.30 9.95
CA GLY A 380 -6.76 60.18 9.50
C GLY A 380 -5.71 60.52 8.43
N ARG A 381 -5.50 61.78 8.07
CA ARG A 381 -4.46 62.19 7.10
C ARG A 381 -3.12 62.45 7.80
N GLN A 382 -2.06 61.80 7.32
CA GLN A 382 -0.67 62.05 7.72
C GLN A 382 -0.13 63.29 7.00
N ILE A 383 0.41 64.25 7.77
CA ILE A 383 1.15 65.40 7.25
C ILE A 383 2.60 65.35 7.74
N ARG A 384 3.54 65.74 6.88
CA ARG A 384 4.95 65.86 7.25
C ARG A 384 5.14 67.11 8.10
N ALA A 385 5.90 66.99 9.19
CA ALA A 385 6.20 68.10 10.07
C ALA A 385 6.91 69.24 9.31
N PRO A 386 6.64 70.52 9.64
CA PRO A 386 7.35 71.65 9.05
C PRO A 386 8.84 71.55 9.40
N ARG A 387 9.70 71.92 8.45
CA ARG A 387 11.14 72.07 8.70
C ARG A 387 11.39 73.51 9.10
N ASP A 388 11.94 73.72 10.29
CA ASP A 388 12.63 74.96 10.64
C ASP A 388 14.05 74.98 10.07
#